data_AF-A0A3D2P622-F1
#
_entry.id   AF-A0A3D2P622-F1
#
_cell.length_a   1.000
_cell.length_b   1.000
_cell.length_c   1.000
_cell.angle_alpha   90.00
_cell.angle_beta   90.00
_cell.angle_gamma   90.00
#
_symmetry.space_group_name_H-M   'P 1'
#
loop_
_entity.id
_entity.type
_entity.pdbx_description
1 polymer ?
#
loop_
_entity_poly.entity_id
_entity_poly.type
_entity_poly.pdbx_seq_one_letter_code
_entity_poly.pdbx_strand_id
1 'polypeptide(L)'
;MRYNSFEEMPVWQKAMQLAVKIFKLTDKLPRKEDYGLTSQIRRSALSISGNLAEGFGRKHTKDKLNFYYDSRGSLAETKSHLIYGYKVEY
;
A
#
# COMPACT_ATOMS: atom_id res chain seq x y z
N MET A 1 6.37 -14.37 -18.91
CA MET A 1 5.55 -13.24 -19.40
C MET A 1 6.30 -11.95 -19.08
N ARG A 2 6.53 -11.08 -20.06
CA ARG A 2 7.21 -9.79 -19.85
C ARG A 2 6.14 -8.70 -19.88
N TYR A 3 6.00 -7.96 -18.78
CA TYR A 3 5.11 -6.81 -18.70
C TYR A 3 5.80 -5.59 -19.34
N ASN A 4 5.04 -4.79 -20.08
CA ASN A 4 5.51 -3.54 -20.70
C ASN A 4 5.19 -2.30 -19.84
N SER A 5 4.19 -2.40 -18.98
CA SER A 5 3.84 -1.40 -17.95
C SER A 5 3.67 -2.10 -16.60
N PHE A 6 3.94 -1.38 -15.50
CA PHE A 6 3.63 -1.89 -14.16
C PHE A 6 2.12 -2.11 -13.97
N GLU A 7 1.28 -1.40 -14.73
CA GLU A 7 -0.18 -1.49 -14.67
C GLU A 7 -0.70 -2.86 -15.14
N GLU A 8 0.08 -3.58 -15.94
CA GLU A 8 -0.20 -4.95 -16.39
C GLU A 8 0.10 -5.98 -15.28
N MET A 9 0.88 -5.61 -14.26
CA MET A 9 1.26 -6.52 -13.18
C MET A 9 0.04 -6.82 -12.30
N PRO A 10 -0.43 -8.08 -12.20
CA PRO A 10 -1.59 -8.42 -11.36
C PRO A 10 -1.39 -8.05 -9.89
N VAL A 11 -0.14 -8.08 -9.40
CA VAL A 11 0.19 -7.67 -8.03
C VAL A 11 0.02 -6.16 -7.82
N TRP A 12 0.36 -5.33 -8.81
CA TRP A 12 0.15 -3.88 -8.73
C TRP A 12 -1.34 -3.55 -8.76
N GLN A 13 -2.11 -4.19 -9.65
CA GLN A 13 -3.57 -4.00 -9.72
C GLN A 13 -4.25 -4.33 -8.38
N LYS A 14 -3.86 -5.44 -7.74
CA LYS A 14 -4.34 -5.82 -6.41
C LYS A 14 -3.93 -4.81 -5.33
N ALA A 15 -2.68 -4.33 -5.36
CA ALA A 15 -2.21 -3.32 -4.42
C ALA A 15 -2.97 -1.99 -4.57
N MET A 16 -3.24 -1.55 -5.80
CA MET A 16 -4.01 -0.34 -6.07
C MET A 16 -5.47 -0.50 -5.60
N GLN A 17 -6.10 -1.64 -5.89
CA GLN A 17 -7.44 -1.94 -5.39
C GLN A 17 -7.50 -1.95 -3.85
N LEU A 18 -6.46 -2.48 -3.18
CA LEU A 18 -6.35 -2.42 -1.73
C LEU A 18 -6.28 -0.97 -1.23
N ALA A 19 -5.44 -0.13 -1.82
CA ALA A 19 -5.33 1.28 -1.45
C ALA A 19 -6.67 2.02 -1.58
N VAL A 20 -7.40 1.80 -2.68
CA VAL A 20 -8.76 2.36 -2.88
C VAL A 20 -9.75 1.85 -1.82
N LYS A 21 -9.70 0.57 -1.46
CA LYS A 21 -10.55 0.01 -0.40
C LYS A 21 -10.24 0.64 0.96
N ILE A 22 -8.97 0.79 1.30
CA ILE A 22 -8.54 1.44 2.54
C ILE A 22 -8.98 2.90 2.58
N PHE A 23 -8.82 3.64 1.48
CA PHE A 23 -9.29 5.02 1.38
C PHE A 23 -10.79 5.13 1.71
N LYS A 24 -11.63 4.30 1.06
CA LYS A 24 -13.08 4.27 1.30
C LYS A 24 -13.46 3.78 2.70
N LEU A 25 -12.74 2.79 3.24
CA LEU A 25 -12.98 2.27 4.59
C LEU A 25 -12.76 3.37 5.63
N THR A 26 -11.68 4.12 5.47
CA THR A 26 -11.25 5.16 6.40
C THR A 26 -12.05 6.46 6.33
N ASP A 27 -12.90 6.67 5.32
CA ASP A 27 -13.82 7.83 5.26
C ASP A 27 -14.83 7.84 6.42
N LYS A 28 -15.02 6.70 7.09
CA LYS A 28 -15.93 6.55 8.23
C LYS A 28 -15.26 6.78 9.59
N LEU A 29 -13.94 6.95 9.63
CA LEU A 29 -13.22 7.14 10.88
C LEU A 29 -13.51 8.51 11.50
N PRO A 30 -13.43 8.64 12.83
CA PRO A 30 -13.56 9.92 13.50
C PRO A 30 -12.53 10.94 12.99
N ARG A 31 -12.93 12.19 12.76
CA ARG A 31 -12.01 13.26 12.26
C ARG A 31 -10.75 13.46 13.11
N LYS A 32 -10.79 13.12 14.41
CA LYS A 32 -9.60 13.17 15.29
C LYS A 32 -8.47 12.24 14.80
N GLU A 33 -8.79 11.24 13.98
CA GLU A 33 -7.83 10.29 13.40
C GLU A 33 -7.25 10.75 12.04
N ASP A 34 -7.70 11.89 11.49
CA ASP A 34 -7.27 12.36 10.17
C ASP A 34 -5.75 12.45 10.05
N TYR A 35 -5.08 12.98 11.09
CA TYR A 35 -3.62 13.03 11.20
C TYR A 35 -3.02 11.81 11.95
N GLY A 36 -3.86 10.98 12.55
CA GLY A 36 -3.52 9.75 13.24
C GLY A 36 -3.65 8.53 12.32
N LEU A 37 -4.51 7.58 12.69
CA LEU A 37 -4.67 6.30 11.99
C LEU A 37 -5.04 6.48 10.51
N THR A 38 -5.94 7.41 10.17
CA THR A 38 -6.42 7.62 8.81
C THR A 38 -5.28 7.96 7.86
N SER A 39 -4.41 8.92 8.21
CA SER A 39 -3.27 9.27 7.37
C SER A 39 -2.25 8.13 7.23
N GLN A 40 -2.00 7.38 8.31
CA GLN A 40 -0.97 6.35 8.34
C GLN A 40 -1.38 5.15 7.50
N ILE A 41 -2.60 4.64 7.69
CA ILE A 41 -3.08 3.47 6.93
C ILE A 41 -3.27 3.77 5.44
N ARG A 42 -3.73 4.98 5.09
CA ARG A 42 -3.84 5.41 3.68
C ARG A 42 -2.47 5.47 3.01
N ARG A 43 -1.48 6.07 3.67
CA ARG A 43 -0.10 6.17 3.15
C ARG A 43 0.56 4.80 3.01
N SER A 44 0.48 3.96 4.04
CA SER A 44 1.06 2.62 3.99
C SER A 44 0.41 1.78 2.89
N ALA A 45 -0.91 1.86 2.71
CA ALA A 45 -1.61 1.09 1.68
C ALA A 45 -1.24 1.57 0.25
N LEU A 46 -1.20 2.88 0.03
CA LEU A 46 -0.83 3.46 -1.27
C LEU A 46 0.63 3.15 -1.62
N SER A 47 1.53 3.19 -0.63
CA SER A 47 2.95 2.89 -0.76
C SER A 47 3.23 1.50 -1.35
N ILE A 48 2.37 0.51 -1.11
CA ILE A 48 2.51 -0.84 -1.69
C ILE A 48 2.55 -0.75 -3.22
N SER A 49 1.58 -0.06 -3.82
CA SER A 49 1.49 0.12 -5.28
C SER A 49 2.55 1.07 -5.82
N GLY A 50 2.90 2.12 -5.07
CA GLY A 50 3.96 3.06 -5.43
C GLY A 50 5.31 2.37 -5.56
N ASN A 51 5.70 1.58 -4.55
CA ASN A 51 6.93 0.80 -4.58
C ASN A 51 6.97 -0.22 -5.71
N LEU A 52 5.85 -0.87 -6.05
CA LEU A 52 5.79 -1.79 -7.20
C LEU A 52 6.04 -1.05 -8.53
N ALA A 53 5.44 0.12 -8.72
CA ALA A 53 5.65 0.94 -9.91
C ALA A 53 7.09 1.46 -10.00
N GLU A 54 7.65 1.93 -8.88
CA GLU A 54 9.02 2.43 -8.83
C GLU A 54 10.04 1.30 -9.08
N GLY A 55 9.84 0.13 -8.45
CA GLY A 55 10.65 -1.05 -8.69
C GLY A 55 10.58 -1.54 -10.14
N PHE A 56 9.41 -1.49 -10.77
CA PHE A 56 9.26 -1.84 -12.18
C PHE A 56 10.17 -0.99 -13.09
N GLY A 57 10.24 0.33 -12.82
CA GLY A 57 11.04 1.30 -13.57
C GLY A 57 12.55 1.22 -13.38
N ARG A 58 13.06 0.46 -12.39
CA ARG A 58 14.52 0.34 -12.18
C ARG A 58 15.19 -0.49 -13.29
N LYS A 59 16.47 -0.20 -13.55
CA LYS A 59 17.24 -0.91 -14.59
C LYS A 59 17.82 -2.23 -14.09
N HIS A 60 18.32 -2.26 -12.85
CA HIS A 60 19.03 -3.41 -12.29
C HIS A 60 18.13 -4.22 -11.37
N THR A 61 18.26 -5.55 -11.43
CA THR A 61 17.46 -6.49 -10.61
C THR A 61 17.60 -6.24 -9.12
N LYS A 62 18.80 -5.92 -8.62
CA LYS A 62 19.02 -5.65 -7.19
C LYS A 62 18.20 -4.45 -6.70
N ASP A 63 18.16 -3.38 -7.48
CA ASP A 63 17.38 -2.19 -7.15
C ASP A 63 15.87 -2.51 -7.15
N LYS A 64 15.39 -3.29 -8.13
CA LYS A 64 13.98 -3.74 -8.16
C LYS A 64 13.59 -4.46 -6.89
N LEU A 65 14.45 -5.37 -6.44
CA LEU A 65 14.18 -6.22 -5.27
C LEU A 65 14.00 -5.38 -4.00
N ASN A 66 14.79 -4.32 -3.82
CA ASN A 66 14.64 -3.42 -2.66
C ASN A 66 13.23 -2.81 -2.62
N PHE A 67 12.76 -2.23 -3.73
CA PHE A 67 11.40 -1.70 -3.81
C PHE A 67 10.32 -2.76 -3.61
N TYR A 68 10.52 -3.98 -4.11
CA TYR A 68 9.55 -5.06 -3.89
C TYR A 68 9.53 -5.53 -2.42
N TYR A 69 10.66 -5.47 -1.72
CA TYR A 69 10.70 -5.70 -0.27
C TYR A 69 10.03 -4.57 0.50
N ASP A 70 10.24 -3.32 0.11
CA ASP A 70 9.57 -2.16 0.71
C ASP A 70 8.06 -2.23 0.52
N SER A 71 7.59 -2.64 -0.67
CA SER A 71 6.17 -2.93 -0.94
C SER A 71 5.61 -3.97 0.04
N ARG A 72 6.38 -5.03 0.33
CA ARG A 72 5.99 -6.06 1.31
C ARG A 72 5.98 -5.51 2.74
N GLY A 73 6.92 -4.62 3.07
CA GLY A 73 6.97 -3.90 4.34
C GLY A 73 5.72 -3.04 4.54
N SER A 74 5.37 -2.21 3.56
CA SER A 74 4.16 -1.38 3.57
C SER A 74 2.86 -2.21 3.66
N LEU A 75 2.83 -3.42 3.09
CA LEU A 75 1.69 -4.34 3.26
C LEU A 75 1.56 -4.83 4.71
N ALA A 76 2.68 -5.19 5.35
CA ALA A 76 2.70 -5.60 6.75
C ALA A 76 2.27 -4.45 7.68
N GLU A 77 2.76 -3.24 7.42
CA GLU A 77 2.37 -2.02 8.12
C GLU A 77 0.87 -1.72 7.97
N THR A 78 0.34 -1.78 6.74
CA THR A 78 -1.09 -1.60 6.48
C THR A 78 -1.95 -2.61 7.26
N LYS A 79 -1.53 -3.87 7.30
CA LYS A 79 -2.19 -4.91 8.10
C LYS A 79 -2.13 -4.59 9.60
N SER A 80 -0.99 -4.11 10.09
CA SER A 80 -0.83 -3.69 11.48
C SER A 80 -1.81 -2.57 11.85
N HIS A 81 -1.92 -1.54 11.00
CA HIS A 81 -2.86 -0.43 11.19
C HIS A 81 -4.33 -0.90 11.18
N LEU A 82 -4.71 -1.84 10.30
CA LEU A 82 -6.05 -2.44 10.31
C LEU A 82 -6.35 -3.16 11.64
N ILE A 83 -5.39 -3.94 12.13
CA ILE A 83 -5.53 -4.65 13.42
C ILE A 83 -5.65 -3.66 14.58
N TYR A 84 -4.86 -2.59 14.57
CA TYR A 84 -4.95 -1.52 15.56
C TYR A 84 -6.33 -0.86 15.53
N GLY A 85 -6.82 -0.42 14.36
CA GLY A 85 -8.14 0.20 14.20
C GLY A 85 -9.26 -0.67 14.76
N TYR A 86 -9.24 -1.96 14.44
CA TYR A 86 -10.20 -2.92 14.98
C TYR A 86 -10.12 -3.03 16.52
N LYS A 87 -8.91 -3.05 17.10
CA LYS A 87 -8.70 -3.14 18.55
C LYS A 87 -9.16 -1.90 19.32
N VAL A 88 -9.17 -0.73 18.69
CA VAL A 88 -9.69 0.52 19.27
C VAL A 88 -11.14 0.80 18.88
N GLU A 89 -11.84 -0.21 18.36
CA GLU A 89 -13.27 -0.20 18.04
C GLU A 89 -13.67 0.86 17.00
N TYR A 90 -12.85 1.00 15.96
CA TYR A 90 -13.13 1.81 14.77
C TYR A 90 -13.65 1.01 13.57
#